data_AF-A0A383EIZ5-F1
#
_entry.id   AF-A0A383EIZ5-F1
#
_cell.length_a   1.000
_cell.length_b   1.000
_cell.length_c   1.000
_cell.angle_alpha   90.00
_cell.angle_beta   90.00
_cell.angle_gamma   90.00
#
_symmetry.space_group_name_H-M   'P 1'
#
loop_
_entity.id
_entity.type
_entity.pdbx_description
1 polymer ?
#
loop_
_entity_poly.entity_id
_entity_poly.type
_entity_poly.pdbx_seq_one_letter_code
_entity_poly.pdbx_strand_id
1 'polypeptide(L)'
;MGNESDKDKNVAVSSSDVIDDRDVLMARIASDASAFKYASEALRADREVVLAAVSLSGKSLRYATPDLRADREVVIEAIKKSGKALQYAASSLQADRDVVMEAIKSSGKHVQFASDELRNDREIMFAAVSTTAGAMRHASENLKEDREFVLKAVGQSHVVLAHVADRFRSDEEIVLEALRHWLDFQRREV
;
A
#
# COMPACT_ATOMS: atom_id res chain seq x y z
N MET A 1 -6.14 -5.34 28.90
CA MET A 1 -5.12 -6.21 28.26
C MET A 1 -4.30 -5.34 27.32
N GLY A 2 -3.03 -5.11 27.66
CA GLY A 2 -2.12 -4.26 26.87
C GLY A 2 -1.67 -4.98 25.61
N ASN A 3 -1.78 -4.29 24.47
CA ASN A 3 -1.13 -4.69 23.22
C ASN A 3 -0.06 -3.63 22.92
N GLU A 4 1.12 -3.88 23.46
CA GLU A 4 2.35 -3.18 23.14
C GLU A 4 3.37 -4.25 22.76
N SER A 5 4.21 -3.94 21.75
CA SER A 5 5.30 -4.76 21.18
C SER A 5 5.00 -5.66 19.97
N ASP A 6 4.74 -5.01 18.83
CA ASP A 6 5.25 -5.49 17.53
C ASP A 6 6.24 -4.46 16.93
N LYS A 7 6.98 -3.76 17.80
CA LYS A 7 8.20 -3.03 17.42
C LYS A 7 9.37 -4.01 17.51
N ASP A 8 10.12 -4.12 16.41
CA ASP A 8 11.49 -4.61 16.38
C ASP A 8 11.76 -6.08 16.74
N LYS A 9 11.10 -7.02 16.06
CA LYS A 9 11.72 -8.34 15.83
C LYS A 9 12.68 -8.27 14.64
N ASN A 10 13.72 -7.47 14.80
CA ASN A 10 14.95 -7.62 14.03
C ASN A 10 15.59 -8.93 14.51
N VAL A 11 15.21 -10.04 13.88
CA VAL A 11 15.77 -11.36 14.17
C VAL A 11 17.27 -11.24 13.94
N ALA A 12 18.05 -11.24 15.01
CA ALA A 12 19.50 -11.24 14.96
C ALA A 12 19.95 -12.41 14.07
N VAL A 13 20.37 -12.07 12.85
CA VAL A 13 21.01 -13.02 11.95
C VAL A 13 22.36 -13.35 12.59
N SER A 14 22.59 -14.63 12.90
CA SER A 14 23.89 -15.09 13.39
C SER A 14 24.97 -14.62 12.42
N SER A 15 26.13 -14.16 12.92
CA SER A 15 27.25 -13.71 12.08
C SER A 15 27.70 -14.75 11.02
N SER A 16 27.35 -16.03 11.20
CA SER A 16 27.58 -17.12 10.24
C SER A 16 26.69 -17.08 8.99
N ASP A 17 25.56 -16.36 9.03
CA ASP A 17 24.53 -16.41 8.00
C ASP A 17 24.51 -15.13 7.14
N VAL A 18 25.35 -14.14 7.47
CA VAL A 18 25.46 -12.88 6.72
C VAL A 18 26.26 -13.12 5.44
N ILE A 19 25.69 -12.69 4.31
CA ILE A 19 26.33 -12.73 3.00
C ILE A 19 26.93 -11.34 2.74
N ASP A 20 28.25 -11.25 2.69
CA ASP A 20 28.96 -10.00 2.40
C ASP A 20 29.60 -9.98 0.99
N ASP A 21 29.70 -11.15 0.36
CA ASP A 21 30.14 -11.25 -1.03
C ASP A 21 28.97 -10.92 -1.99
N ARG A 22 29.17 -9.87 -2.80
CA ARG A 22 28.17 -9.37 -3.75
C ARG A 22 27.77 -10.43 -4.77
N ASP A 23 28.72 -11.17 -5.33
CA ASP A 23 28.44 -12.12 -6.42
C ASP A 23 27.72 -13.36 -5.88
N VAL A 24 28.12 -13.82 -4.70
CA VAL A 24 27.39 -14.89 -3.97
C VAL A 24 25.96 -14.45 -3.67
N LEU A 25 25.77 -13.22 -3.20
CA LEU A 25 24.43 -12.69 -2.92
C LEU A 25 23.59 -12.60 -4.21
N MET A 26 24.15 -12.04 -5.28
CA MET A 26 23.45 -11.83 -6.55
C MET A 26 23.03 -13.16 -7.20
N ALA A 27 23.89 -14.18 -7.16
CA ALA A 27 23.56 -15.52 -7.64
C ALA A 27 22.38 -16.15 -6.85
N ARG A 28 22.31 -15.88 -5.54
CA ARG A 28 21.20 -16.35 -4.71
C ARG A 28 19.93 -15.55 -4.96
N ILE A 29 20.02 -14.23 -5.07
CA ILE A 29 18.86 -13.37 -5.39
C ILE A 29 18.23 -13.81 -6.70
N ALA A 30 19.03 -14.14 -7.72
CA ALA A 30 18.55 -14.57 -9.04
C ALA A 30 17.60 -15.79 -8.99
N SER A 31 17.71 -16.65 -7.98
CA SER A 31 16.81 -17.79 -7.78
C SER A 31 15.78 -17.58 -6.66
N ASP A 32 16.13 -16.82 -5.61
CA ASP A 32 15.26 -16.51 -4.48
C ASP A 32 15.57 -15.14 -3.86
N ALA A 33 14.65 -14.20 -4.01
CA ALA A 33 14.74 -12.87 -3.42
C ALA A 33 14.83 -12.88 -1.88
N SER A 34 14.41 -13.96 -1.21
CA SER A 34 14.51 -14.09 0.25
C SER A 34 15.96 -14.09 0.74
N ALA A 35 16.92 -14.44 -0.13
CA ALA A 35 18.35 -14.37 0.16
C ALA A 35 18.81 -12.95 0.55
N PHE A 36 18.15 -11.91 0.05
CA PHE A 36 18.47 -10.52 0.37
C PHE A 36 18.31 -10.19 1.87
N LYS A 37 17.47 -10.93 2.60
CA LYS A 37 17.38 -10.83 4.07
C LYS A 37 18.72 -11.06 4.76
N TYR A 38 19.61 -11.84 4.15
CA TYR A 38 20.91 -12.22 4.72
C TYR A 38 22.06 -11.33 4.24
N ALA A 39 21.80 -10.36 3.35
CA ALA A 39 22.80 -9.42 2.88
C ALA A 39 23.39 -8.61 4.04
N SER A 40 24.69 -8.34 3.97
CA SER A 40 25.38 -7.41 4.86
C SER A 40 24.80 -5.99 4.73
N GLU A 41 25.10 -5.13 5.70
CA GLU A 41 24.64 -3.74 5.66
C GLU A 41 25.16 -3.01 4.42
N ALA A 42 26.42 -3.25 4.03
CA ALA A 42 27.01 -2.69 2.81
C ALA A 42 26.23 -3.10 1.56
N LEU A 43 25.86 -4.38 1.42
CA LEU A 43 25.07 -4.86 0.28
C LEU A 43 23.60 -4.43 0.32
N ARG A 44 23.05 -4.15 1.51
CA ARG A 44 21.72 -3.52 1.65
C ARG A 44 21.70 -2.03 1.32
N ALA A 45 22.88 -1.40 1.30
CA ALA A 45 23.10 -0.03 0.86
C ALA A 45 23.51 0.05 -0.62
N ASP A 46 23.84 -1.07 -1.26
CA ASP A 46 24.13 -1.14 -2.68
C ASP A 46 22.83 -1.09 -3.49
N ARG A 47 22.66 0.03 -4.21
CA ARG A 47 21.47 0.32 -5.00
C ARG A 47 21.17 -0.76 -6.05
N GLU A 48 22.18 -1.30 -6.72
CA GLU A 48 21.98 -2.31 -7.77
C GLU A 48 21.52 -3.64 -7.17
N VAL A 49 22.12 -4.03 -6.04
CA VAL A 49 21.71 -5.22 -5.29
C VAL A 49 20.26 -5.09 -4.82
N VAL A 50 19.89 -3.92 -4.29
CA VAL A 50 18.51 -3.67 -3.85
C VAL A 50 17.54 -3.70 -5.03
N LEU A 51 17.89 -3.09 -6.17
CA LEU A 51 17.06 -3.15 -7.40
C LEU A 51 16.85 -4.59 -7.88
N ALA A 52 17.91 -5.40 -7.90
CA ALA A 52 17.80 -6.83 -8.22
C ALA A 52 16.86 -7.56 -7.25
N ALA A 53 16.95 -7.29 -5.95
CA ALA A 53 16.09 -7.91 -4.95
C ALA A 53 14.61 -7.47 -5.06
N VAL A 54 14.33 -6.18 -5.31
CA VAL A 54 12.95 -5.67 -5.36
C VAL A 54 12.23 -5.99 -6.66
N SER A 55 12.96 -6.10 -7.78
CA SER A 55 12.40 -6.53 -9.07
C SER A 55 11.83 -7.96 -9.02
N LEU A 56 12.43 -8.84 -8.21
CA LEU A 56 11.92 -10.19 -7.94
C LEU A 56 10.85 -10.21 -6.86
N SER A 57 10.97 -9.39 -5.82
CA SER A 57 9.97 -9.27 -4.76
C SER A 57 9.96 -7.88 -4.14
N GLY A 58 8.89 -7.11 -4.36
CA GLY A 58 8.76 -5.76 -3.79
C GLY A 58 8.87 -5.72 -2.25
N LYS A 59 8.61 -6.84 -1.56
CA LYS A 59 8.79 -6.95 -0.10
C LYS A 59 10.26 -6.87 0.33
N SER A 60 11.22 -7.10 -0.57
CA SER A 60 12.65 -7.00 -0.31
C SER A 60 13.07 -5.59 0.12
N LEU A 61 12.29 -4.56 -0.25
CA LEU A 61 12.53 -3.17 0.14
C LEU A 61 12.65 -2.99 1.66
N ARG A 62 12.00 -3.85 2.46
CA ARG A 62 12.08 -3.81 3.94
C ARG A 62 13.49 -4.01 4.50
N TYR A 63 14.40 -4.60 3.73
CA TYR A 63 15.77 -4.88 4.15
C TYR A 63 16.76 -3.82 3.65
N ALA A 64 16.35 -2.95 2.73
CA ALA A 64 17.19 -1.87 2.24
C ALA A 64 17.45 -0.83 3.35
N THR A 65 18.55 -0.10 3.24
CA THR A 65 18.86 1.01 4.14
C THR A 65 17.80 2.12 4.09
N PRO A 66 17.68 2.96 5.13
CA PRO A 66 16.78 4.11 5.11
C PRO A 66 16.92 4.97 3.84
N ASP A 67 18.14 5.21 3.38
CA ASP A 67 18.41 6.01 2.19
C ASP A 67 17.80 5.41 0.92
N LEU A 68 17.94 4.08 0.72
CA LEU A 68 17.33 3.40 -0.43
C LEU A 68 15.82 3.18 -0.27
N ARG A 69 15.27 3.23 0.95
CA ARG A 69 13.82 3.31 1.18
C ARG A 69 13.27 4.72 0.92
N ALA A 70 14.13 5.72 0.83
CA ALA A 70 13.82 7.08 0.39
C ALA A 70 14.16 7.32 -1.10
N ASP A 71 14.86 6.39 -1.76
CA ASP A 71 15.10 6.44 -3.20
C ASP A 71 13.79 6.15 -3.95
N ARG A 72 13.28 7.17 -4.63
CA ARG A 72 12.01 7.13 -5.34
C ARG A 72 11.97 6.04 -6.41
N GLU A 73 13.05 5.84 -7.17
CA GLU A 73 13.07 4.84 -8.24
C GLU A 73 13.05 3.43 -7.69
N VAL A 74 13.85 3.17 -6.65
CA VAL A 74 13.89 1.87 -5.95
C VAL A 74 12.52 1.53 -5.37
N VAL A 75 11.87 2.51 -4.73
CA VAL A 75 10.53 2.33 -4.14
C VAL A 75 9.47 2.09 -5.21
N ILE A 76 9.49 2.85 -6.31
CA ILE A 76 8.54 2.63 -7.42
C ILE A 76 8.72 1.24 -8.04
N GLU A 77 9.95 0.77 -8.22
CA GLU A 77 10.19 -0.57 -8.75
C GLU A 77 9.66 -1.66 -7.80
N ALA A 78 9.87 -1.48 -6.50
CA ALA A 78 9.28 -2.35 -5.48
C ALA A 78 7.74 -2.33 -5.51
N ILE A 79 7.13 -1.16 -5.67
CA ILE A 79 5.67 -0.98 -5.74
C ILE A 79 5.08 -1.64 -6.98
N LYS A 80 5.69 -1.47 -8.15
CA LYS A 80 5.28 -2.15 -9.39
C LYS A 80 5.26 -3.66 -9.22
N LYS A 81 6.22 -4.21 -8.47
CA LYS A 81 6.23 -5.64 -8.16
C LYS A 81 5.19 -6.03 -7.12
N SER A 82 4.96 -5.19 -6.11
CA SER A 82 3.94 -5.37 -5.09
C SER A 82 3.53 -4.04 -4.49
N GLY A 83 2.30 -3.57 -4.71
CA GLY A 83 1.83 -2.29 -4.17
C GLY A 83 1.94 -2.17 -2.65
N LYS A 84 1.93 -3.31 -1.93
CA LYS A 84 2.16 -3.39 -0.48
C LYS A 84 3.58 -2.95 -0.08
N ALA A 85 4.53 -2.83 -1.00
CA ALA A 85 5.88 -2.35 -0.73
C ALA A 85 5.92 -0.90 -0.23
N LEU A 86 4.89 -0.10 -0.52
CA LEU A 86 4.72 1.26 0.01
C LEU A 86 4.87 1.33 1.54
N GLN A 87 4.45 0.29 2.27
CA GLN A 87 4.57 0.21 3.74
C GLN A 87 6.04 0.31 4.23
N TYR A 88 7.01 0.01 3.38
CA TYR A 88 8.44 0.03 3.71
C TYR A 88 9.14 1.30 3.23
N ALA A 89 8.50 2.10 2.38
CA ALA A 89 9.06 3.36 1.90
C ALA A 89 9.26 4.35 3.05
N ALA A 90 10.16 5.33 2.86
CA ALA A 90 10.30 6.45 3.76
C ALA A 90 8.99 7.25 3.86
N SER A 91 8.76 7.90 4.99
CA SER A 91 7.54 8.70 5.23
C SER A 91 7.33 9.80 4.18
N SER A 92 8.42 10.39 3.66
CA SER A 92 8.38 11.36 2.56
C SER A 92 7.76 10.78 1.29
N LEU A 93 8.03 9.52 0.97
CA LEU A 93 7.45 8.83 -0.20
C LEU A 93 6.07 8.25 0.08
N GLN A 94 5.73 7.96 1.34
CA GLN A 94 4.35 7.65 1.74
C GLN A 94 3.43 8.87 1.68
N ALA A 95 4.00 10.08 1.76
CA ALA A 95 3.32 11.35 1.53
C ALA A 95 3.46 11.85 0.07
N ASP A 96 4.19 11.14 -0.79
CA ASP A 96 4.31 11.47 -2.20
C ASP A 96 3.09 10.96 -2.97
N ARG A 97 2.36 11.91 -3.53
CA ARG A 97 1.11 11.68 -4.25
C ARG A 97 1.27 10.67 -5.40
N ASP A 98 2.32 10.80 -6.20
CA ASP A 98 2.54 9.95 -7.38
C ASP A 98 2.94 8.54 -6.99
N VAL A 99 3.77 8.42 -5.95
CA VAL A 99 4.19 7.11 -5.41
C VAL A 99 3.00 6.36 -4.83
N VAL A 100 2.13 7.03 -4.08
CA VAL A 100 0.90 6.44 -3.54
C VAL A 100 -0.07 6.03 -4.65
N MET A 101 -0.24 6.88 -5.67
CA MET A 101 -1.09 6.55 -6.83
C MET A 101 -0.59 5.32 -7.58
N GLU A 102 0.73 5.13 -7.71
CA GLU A 102 1.30 3.92 -8.31
C GLU A 102 0.90 2.66 -7.52
N ALA A 103 0.94 2.72 -6.18
CA ALA A 103 0.54 1.60 -5.33
C ALA A 103 -0.97 1.28 -5.44
N ILE A 104 -1.80 2.32 -5.55
CA ILE A 104 -3.26 2.21 -5.67
C ILE A 104 -3.69 1.49 -6.96
N LYS A 105 -2.95 1.65 -8.07
CA LYS A 105 -3.27 0.99 -9.36
C LYS A 105 -3.49 -0.52 -9.22
N SER A 106 -2.73 -1.18 -8.34
CA SER A 106 -2.85 -2.62 -8.10
C SER A 106 -3.97 -2.98 -7.12
N SER A 107 -4.22 -2.13 -6.11
CA SER A 107 -5.35 -2.23 -5.20
C SER A 107 -5.44 -0.96 -4.35
N GLY A 108 -6.64 -0.38 -4.27
CA GLY A 108 -6.92 0.76 -3.41
C GLY A 108 -6.67 0.52 -1.93
N LYS A 109 -6.60 -0.75 -1.47
CA LYS A 109 -6.21 -1.08 -0.09
C LYS A 109 -4.80 -0.63 0.27
N HIS A 110 -3.94 -0.36 -0.71
CA HIS A 110 -2.59 0.15 -0.44
C HIS A 110 -2.58 1.60 0.06
N VAL A 111 -3.68 2.35 -0.10
CA VAL A 111 -3.84 3.69 0.49
C VAL A 111 -3.69 3.69 2.02
N GLN A 112 -3.85 2.54 2.68
CA GLN A 112 -3.62 2.40 4.13
C GLN A 112 -2.18 2.73 4.57
N PHE A 113 -1.22 2.70 3.63
CA PHE A 113 0.19 3.01 3.89
C PHE A 113 0.57 4.44 3.46
N ALA A 114 -0.38 5.21 2.93
CA ALA A 114 -0.18 6.61 2.63
C ALA A 114 -0.23 7.45 3.91
N SER A 115 0.33 8.66 3.84
CA SER A 115 0.26 9.62 4.94
C SER A 115 -1.20 10.02 5.26
N ASP A 116 -1.43 10.52 6.47
CA ASP A 116 -2.78 10.92 6.92
C ASP A 116 -3.35 12.04 6.04
N GLU A 117 -2.48 12.93 5.54
CA GLU A 117 -2.85 14.00 4.62
C GLU A 117 -3.40 13.42 3.30
N LEU A 118 -2.74 12.42 2.72
CA LEU A 118 -3.20 11.78 1.48
C LEU A 118 -4.43 10.89 1.72
N ARG A 119 -4.60 10.32 2.91
CA ARG A 119 -5.85 9.61 3.29
C ARG A 119 -7.02 10.56 3.55
N ASN A 120 -6.75 11.86 3.69
CA ASN A 120 -7.74 12.94 3.74
C ASN A 120 -7.89 13.65 2.38
N ASP A 121 -7.11 13.30 1.37
CA ASP A 121 -7.21 13.84 0.02
C ASP A 121 -8.35 13.14 -0.74
N ARG A 122 -9.31 13.93 -1.23
CA ARG A 122 -10.49 13.41 -1.94
C ARG A 122 -10.11 12.67 -3.22
N GLU A 123 -9.16 13.18 -3.99
CA GLU A 123 -8.79 12.60 -5.29
C GLU A 123 -8.07 11.27 -5.11
N ILE A 124 -7.13 11.19 -4.16
CA ILE A 124 -6.48 9.94 -3.78
C ILE A 124 -7.51 8.92 -3.28
N MET A 125 -8.41 9.34 -2.41
CA MET A 125 -9.40 8.43 -1.84
C MET A 125 -10.44 7.97 -2.86
N PHE A 126 -10.83 8.81 -3.84
CA PHE A 126 -11.65 8.35 -4.96
C PHE A 126 -10.93 7.30 -5.80
N ALA A 127 -9.67 7.54 -6.17
CA ALA A 127 -8.89 6.55 -6.92
C ALA A 127 -8.76 5.22 -6.15
N ALA A 128 -8.57 5.27 -4.83
CA ALA A 128 -8.52 4.09 -3.99
C ALA A 128 -9.87 3.35 -3.92
N VAL A 129 -10.98 4.07 -3.75
CA VAL A 129 -12.32 3.48 -3.69
C VAL A 129 -12.73 2.87 -5.04
N SER A 130 -12.43 3.53 -6.15
CA SER A 130 -12.73 3.04 -7.50
C SER A 130 -11.99 1.75 -7.85
N THR A 131 -10.78 1.55 -7.32
CA THR A 131 -10.02 0.31 -7.51
C THR A 131 -10.39 -0.77 -6.49
N THR A 132 -10.73 -0.38 -5.25
CA THR A 132 -11.17 -1.32 -4.21
C THR A 132 -12.07 -0.61 -3.21
N ALA A 133 -13.38 -0.89 -3.24
CA ALA A 133 -14.36 -0.24 -2.36
C ALA A 133 -13.99 -0.29 -0.85
N GLY A 134 -13.37 -1.40 -0.42
CA GLY A 134 -12.88 -1.56 0.94
C GLY A 134 -11.77 -0.58 1.35
N ALA A 135 -11.24 0.24 0.44
CA ALA A 135 -10.32 1.33 0.74
C ALA A 135 -10.97 2.42 1.59
N MET A 136 -12.30 2.58 1.52
CA MET A 136 -13.06 3.57 2.29
C MET A 136 -12.79 3.49 3.80
N ARG A 137 -12.48 2.29 4.33
CA ARG A 137 -12.13 2.11 5.75
C ARG A 137 -10.89 2.90 6.19
N HIS A 138 -10.01 3.23 5.26
CA HIS A 138 -8.74 3.91 5.50
C HIS A 138 -8.80 5.42 5.27
N ALA A 139 -9.91 5.93 4.71
CA ALA A 139 -10.17 7.37 4.62
C ALA A 139 -10.11 8.02 5.99
N SER A 140 -9.79 9.31 6.03
CA SER A 140 -9.92 10.12 7.24
C SER A 140 -11.37 10.15 7.73
N GLU A 141 -11.58 10.37 9.04
CA GLU A 141 -12.93 10.55 9.57
C GLU A 141 -13.63 11.76 8.92
N ASN A 142 -12.91 12.85 8.65
CA ASN A 142 -13.43 14.01 7.94
C ASN A 142 -14.06 13.63 6.58
N LEU A 143 -13.40 12.78 5.79
CA LEU A 143 -13.95 12.32 4.51
C LEU A 143 -15.09 11.31 4.68
N LYS A 144 -15.01 10.42 5.68
CA LYS A 144 -16.11 9.50 6.00
C LYS A 144 -17.36 10.25 6.46
N GLU A 145 -17.19 11.44 7.02
CA GLU A 145 -18.25 12.31 7.51
C GLU A 145 -18.76 13.31 6.47
N ASP A 146 -18.06 13.46 5.36
CA ASP A 146 -18.37 14.36 4.26
C ASP A 146 -19.42 13.74 3.34
N ARG A 147 -20.63 14.30 3.41
CA ARG A 147 -21.78 13.83 2.63
C ARG A 147 -21.52 13.85 1.13
N GLU A 148 -20.89 14.90 0.61
CA GLU A 148 -20.66 15.05 -0.83
C GLU A 148 -19.67 13.99 -1.31
N PHE A 149 -18.61 13.76 -0.52
CA PHE A 149 -17.65 12.72 -0.80
C PHE A 149 -18.29 11.33 -0.76
N VAL A 150 -19.06 11.02 0.29
CA VAL A 150 -19.74 9.72 0.45
C VAL A 150 -20.71 9.45 -0.70
N LEU A 151 -21.54 10.44 -1.07
CA LEU A 151 -22.50 10.31 -2.18
C LEU A 151 -21.78 9.97 -3.49
N LYS A 152 -20.69 10.70 -3.81
CA LYS A 152 -19.88 10.42 -5.00
C LYS A 152 -19.20 9.05 -4.94
N ALA A 153 -18.69 8.65 -3.78
CA ALA A 153 -18.02 7.36 -3.59
C ALA A 153 -18.98 6.19 -3.75
N VAL A 154 -20.21 6.31 -3.24
CA VAL A 154 -21.29 5.32 -3.42
C VAL A 154 -21.69 5.18 -4.89
N GLY A 155 -21.73 6.29 -5.64
CA GLY A 155 -21.95 6.28 -7.08
C GLY A 155 -20.85 5.57 -7.88
N GLN A 156 -19.66 5.34 -7.30
CA GLN A 156 -18.58 4.55 -7.93
C GLN A 156 -18.63 3.07 -7.54
N SER A 157 -19.09 2.76 -6.33
CA SER A 157 -19.26 1.38 -5.88
C SER A 157 -20.27 1.28 -4.75
N HIS A 158 -21.34 0.51 -4.97
CA HIS A 158 -22.38 0.24 -3.98
C HIS A 158 -21.87 -0.40 -2.67
N VAL A 159 -20.70 -1.07 -2.70
CA VAL A 159 -20.08 -1.70 -1.51
C VAL A 159 -19.54 -0.65 -0.51
N VAL A 160 -19.36 0.60 -0.94
CA VAL A 160 -18.90 1.71 -0.08
C VAL A 160 -19.86 1.95 1.08
N LEU A 161 -21.17 1.70 0.91
CA LEU A 161 -22.18 1.90 1.95
C LEU A 161 -21.94 1.03 3.21
N ALA A 162 -21.25 -0.11 3.06
CA ALA A 162 -20.88 -0.97 4.19
C ALA A 162 -19.81 -0.35 5.10
N HIS A 163 -19.08 0.67 4.62
CA HIS A 163 -17.89 1.22 5.27
C HIS A 163 -18.02 2.68 5.73
N VAL A 164 -19.19 3.31 5.55
CA VAL A 164 -19.47 4.69 5.96
C VAL A 164 -20.29 4.76 7.24
N ALA A 165 -20.32 5.94 7.88
CA ALA A 165 -21.05 6.17 9.12
C ALA A 165 -22.54 5.82 9.01
N ASP A 166 -23.11 5.27 10.09
CA ASP A 166 -24.49 4.75 10.10
C ASP A 166 -25.54 5.79 9.67
N ARG A 167 -25.29 7.08 9.92
CA ARG A 167 -26.17 8.17 9.49
C ARG A 167 -26.43 8.18 7.97
N PHE A 168 -25.46 7.74 7.16
CA PHE A 168 -25.59 7.68 5.70
C PHE A 168 -26.33 6.45 5.21
N ARG A 169 -26.53 5.44 6.07
CA ARG A 169 -27.42 4.31 5.77
C ARG A 169 -28.90 4.69 5.87
N SER A 170 -29.20 5.86 6.43
CA SER A 170 -30.53 6.44 6.53
C SER A 170 -30.72 7.68 5.64
N ASP A 171 -29.69 8.07 4.87
CA ASP A 171 -29.79 9.16 3.90
C ASP A 171 -30.43 8.63 2.61
N GLU A 172 -31.64 9.09 2.31
CA GLU A 172 -32.45 8.60 1.20
C GLU A 172 -31.73 8.71 -0.15
N GLU A 173 -31.03 9.80 -0.41
CA GLU A 173 -30.33 10.02 -1.67
C GLU A 173 -29.16 9.06 -1.84
N ILE A 174 -28.37 8.87 -0.77
CA ILE A 174 -27.21 7.96 -0.78
C ILE A 174 -27.65 6.50 -0.91
N VAL A 175 -28.72 6.11 -0.20
CA VAL A 175 -29.27 4.75 -0.27
C VAL A 175 -29.85 4.47 -1.64
N LEU A 176 -30.60 5.42 -2.23
CA LEU A 176 -31.15 5.28 -3.57
C LEU A 176 -30.05 5.17 -4.63
N GLU A 177 -28.97 5.95 -4.51
CA GLU A 177 -27.84 5.87 -5.43
C GLU A 177 -27.10 4.52 -5.31
N ALA A 178 -26.88 4.02 -4.09
CA ALA A 178 -26.32 2.69 -3.87
C ALA A 178 -27.18 1.58 -4.50
N LEU A 179 -28.50 1.66 -4.32
CA LEU A 179 -29.46 0.70 -4.86
C LEU A 179 -29.50 0.72 -6.39
N ARG A 180 -29.47 1.91 -7.00
CA ARG A 180 -29.40 2.06 -8.47
C ARG A 180 -28.16 1.38 -9.02
N HIS A 181 -27.00 1.66 -8.45
CA HIS A 181 -25.74 1.06 -8.89
C HIS A 181 -25.71 -0.46 -8.65
N TRP A 182 -26.30 -0.97 -7.57
CA TRP A 182 -26.41 -2.40 -7.30
C TRP A 182 -27.33 -3.10 -8.32
N LEU A 183 -28.49 -2.52 -8.64
CA LEU A 183 -29.42 -3.05 -9.65
C LEU A 183 -28.82 -3.03 -11.06
N ASP A 184 -28.04 -2.01 -11.40
CA ASP A 184 -27.33 -1.93 -12.68
C ASP A 184 -26.21 -2.97 -12.78
N PHE A 185 -25.52 -3.25 -11.68
CA PHE A 185 -24.52 -4.32 -11.62
C PHE A 185 -25.17 -5.69 -11.86
N GLN A 186 -26.28 -6.01 -11.18
CA GLN A 186 -27.01 -7.27 -11.35
C GLN A 186 -27.57 -7.46 -12.77
N ARG A 187 -28.01 -6.39 -13.44
CA ARG A 187 -28.53 -6.44 -14.82
C ARG A 187 -27.46 -6.69 -15.88
N ARG A 188 -26.17 -6.49 -15.57
CA ARG A 188 -25.05 -6.73 -16.50
C ARG A 188 -24.47 -8.14 -16.40
N GLU A 189 -24.89 -8.93 -15.40
CA GLU A 189 -24.45 -10.32 -15.18
C GLU A 189 -25.47 -11.38 -15.67
N VAL A 190 -26.50 -10.97 -16.43
CA VAL A 190 -27.49 -11.82 -17.11
C VAL A 190 -27.41 -11.58 -18.62
#